data_AF-A0A8B5X0B8-F1
#
_entry.id   AF-A0A8B5X0B8-F1
#
_cell.length_a   1.000
_cell.length_b   1.000
_cell.length_c   1.000
_cell.angle_alpha   90.00
_cell.angle_beta   90.00
_cell.angle_gamma   90.00
#
_symmetry.space_group_name_H-M   'P 1'
#
loop_
_entity.id
_entity.type
_entity.pdbx_description
1 polymer ?
#
loop_
_entity_poly.entity_id
_entity_poly.type
_entity_poly.pdbx_seq_one_letter_code
_entity_poly.pdbx_strand_id
1 'polypeptide(L)' 'WLIDPAPRTLEVFLLSEGHWVLEHVYKDDDEVRAAPFDAISISLADLWS' A
#
# COMPACT_ATOMS: atom_id res chain seq x y z
N TRP A 1 -4.75 4.07 1.48
CA TRP A 1 -4.16 2.78 1.83
C TRP A 1 -5.29 1.88 2.29
N LEU A 2 -5.54 0.79 1.58
CA LEU A 2 -6.51 -0.24 1.93
C LEU A 2 -5.71 -1.53 2.15
N ILE A 3 -5.84 -2.12 3.34
CA ILE A 3 -5.13 -3.35 3.71
C ILE A 3 -6.15 -4.47 3.72
N ASP A 4 -5.87 -5.55 2.99
CA ASP A 4 -6.63 -6.80 3.09
C ASP A 4 -5.70 -7.92 3.61
N PRO A 5 -5.87 -8.36 4.87
CA PRO A 5 -5.02 -9.40 5.45
C PRO A 5 -5.25 -10.80 4.86
N ALA A 6 -6.41 -11.06 4.25
CA ALA A 6 -6.72 -12.40 3.73
C ALA A 6 -5.88 -12.75 2.49
N PRO A 7 -5.80 -11.90 1.45
CA PRO A 7 -4.85 -12.02 0.35
C PRO A 7 -3.50 -11.34 0.65
N ARG A 8 -3.33 -10.72 1.84
CA ARG A 8 -2.12 -10.00 2.26
C ARG A 8 -1.72 -8.90 1.28
N THR A 9 -2.65 -8.01 0.97
CA THR A 9 -2.44 -6.92 0.01
C THR A 9 -2.54 -5.54 0.67
N LEU A 10 -1.79 -4.60 0.12
CA LEU A 10 -1.91 -3.17 0.36
C LEU A 10 -2.19 -2.45 -0.96
N GLU A 11 -3.37 -1.85 -1.07
CA GLU A 11 -3.74 -0.98 -2.19
C GLU A 11 -3.54 0.50 -1.81
N VAL A 12 -2.78 1.22 -2.61
CA VAL A 12 -2.52 2.66 -2.44
C VAL A 12 -3.41 3.41 -3.41
N PHE A 13 -4.15 4.38 -2.88
CA PHE A 13 -5.04 5.23 -3.66
C PHE A 13 -4.60 6.68 -3.53
N LEU A 14 -4.56 7.37 -4.67
CA LEU A 14 -4.35 8.81 -4.75
C LEU A 14 -5.71 9.52 -4.87
N LEU A 15 -5.90 10.58 -4.10
CA LEU A 15 -7.06 11.47 -4.28
C LEU A 15 -6.78 12.41 -5.44
N SER A 16 -7.47 12.21 -6.55
CA SER A 16 -7.37 13.04 -7.76
C SER A 16 -8.76 13.52 -8.15
N GLU A 17 -8.94 14.84 -8.26
CA GLU A 17 -10.21 15.46 -8.68
C GLU A 17 -11.44 14.95 -7.89
N GLY A 18 -11.28 14.73 -6.57
CA GLY A 18 -12.35 14.24 -5.70
C GLY A 18 -12.65 12.74 -5.81
N HIS A 19 -11.86 11.99 -6.58
CA HIS A 19 -11.99 10.54 -6.75
C HIS A 19 -10.72 9.83 -6.24
N TRP A 20 -10.92 8.66 -5.62
CA TRP A 20 -9.81 7.79 -5.26
C TRP A 20 -9.43 6.93 -6.46
N VAL A 21 -8.20 7.08 -6.93
CA VAL A 21 -7.64 6.33 -8.06
C VAL A 21 -6.62 5.35 -7.52
N LEU A 22 -6.73 4.08 -7.91
CA LEU A 22 -5.74 3.06 -7.55
C LEU A 22 -4.40 3.42 -8.19
N GLU A 23 -3.39 3.64 -7.36
CA GLU A 23 -2.04 4.04 -7.78
C GLU A 23 -1.08 2.84 -7.77
N HIS A 24 -1.18 1.99 -6.73
CA HIS A 24 -0.31 0.82 -6.60
C HIS A 24 -1.00 -0.30 -5.82
N VAL A 25 -0.62 -1.55 -6.12
CA VAL A 25 -0.98 -2.73 -5.31
C VAL A 25 0.30 -3.44 -4.92
N TYR A 26 0.51 -3.58 -3.62
CA TYR A 26 1.58 -4.37 -3.01
C TYR A 26 0.99 -5.63 -2.41
N LYS A 27 1.77 -6.71 -2.33
CA LYS A 27 1.32 -7.99 -1.77
C LYS A 27 2.42 -8.69 -0.99
N ASP A 28 2.01 -9.63 -0.14
CA ASP A 28 2.88 -10.54 0.59
C ASP A 28 4.01 -9.79 1.33
N ASP A 29 5.25 -9.92 0.88
CA ASP A 29 6.47 -9.37 1.48
C ASP A 29 7.10 -8.22 0.69
N ASP A 30 6.34 -7.58 -0.20
CA ASP A 30 6.81 -6.45 -0.99
C ASP A 30 7.36 -5.30 -0.11
N GLU A 31 8.40 -4.62 -0.62
CA GLU A 31 8.86 -3.35 -0.07
C GLU A 31 7.98 -2.19 -0.56
N VAL A 32 7.24 -1.59 0.37
CA VAL A 32 6.32 -0.48 0.10
C VAL A 32 7.08 0.84 0.11
N ARG A 33 7.02 1.57 -1.01
CA ARG A 33 7.40 2.99 -1.12
C ARG A 33 6.22 3.76 -1.73
N ALA A 34 5.35 4.25 -0.87
CA ALA A 34 4.12 4.91 -1.29
C ALA A 34 3.84 6.16 -0.45
N ALA A 35 3.22 7.16 -1.07
CA ALA A 35 2.87 8.40 -0.39
C ALA A 35 1.99 8.13 0.86
N PRO A 36 2.19 8.87 1.96
CA PRO A 36 3.11 10.01 2.12
C PRO A 36 4.53 9.61 2.59
N PHE A 37 4.88 8.32 2.56
CA PHE A 37 6.14 7.77 3.11
C PHE A 37 7.05 7.20 2.03
N ASP A 38 6.91 7.61 0.77
CA ASP A 38 7.70 7.14 -0.37
C ASP A 38 9.21 7.43 -0.25
N ALA A 39 9.59 8.33 0.67
CA ALA A 39 10.98 8.60 1.04
C ALA A 39 11.66 7.46 1.84
N ILE A 40 10.88 6.54 2.44
CA ILE A 40 11.40 5.39 3.19
C ILE A 40 10.81 4.09 2.64
N SER A 41 11.46 2.97 2.95
CA SER A 41 10.93 1.64 2.62
C SER A 41 10.26 1.03 3.84
N ILE A 42 9.08 0.46 3.66
CA ILE A 42 8.33 -0.27 4.69
C ILE A 42 8.17 -1.71 4.20
N SER A 43 8.58 -2.69 5.02
CA SER A 43 8.35 -4.10 4.76
C SER A 43 6.86 -4.41 4.95
N LEU A 44 6.16 -4.88 3.91
CA LEU A 44 4.76 -5.26 4.04
C LEU A 44 4.58 -6.51 4.92
N ALA A 45 5.60 -7.38 4.97
CA ALA A 45 5.58 -8.58 5.79
C ALA A 45 5.37 -8.29 7.28
N ASP A 46 5.77 -7.10 7.74
CA ASP A 46 5.66 -6.69 9.14
C ASP A 46 4.20 -6.53 9.60
N LEU A 47 3.23 -6.46 8.66
CA LEU A 47 1.81 -6.31 8.97
C LEU A 47 1.07 -7.63 9.25
N TRP A 48 1.69 -8.79 9.01
CA TRP A 48 0.99 -10.08 8.99
C TRP A 48 1.22 -11.00 10.20
N SER A 49 1.91 -10.52 11.25
CA SER A 49 2.26 -11.31 12.44
C SER A 49 1.08 -11.64 13.35
#